data_AF-A0A662PZL4-F1
#
_entry.id   AF-A0A662PZL4-F1
#
_cell.length_a   1.000
_cell.length_b   1.000
_cell.length_c   1.000
_cell.angle_alpha   90.00
_cell.angle_beta   90.00
_cell.angle_gamma   90.00
#
_symmetry.space_group_name_H-M   'P 1'
#
loop_
_entity.id
_entity.type
_entity.pdbx_description
1 polymer ?
#
loop_
_entity_poly.entity_id
_entity_poly.type
_entity_poly.pdbx_seq_one_letter_code
_entity_poly.pdbx_strand_id
1 'polypeptide(L)'
;MSDKDFEVIVVEAPKIEIDIPREKLLSFIRLAEKLGWERSKLKRYISTALRLRNLEKRYGKSYLSLVRSYEKLSSEEVKLRYSIEKLLEKRKRIEEDLNLYLEQYKLTLDLVQRFGKLFSALRSRGLDLEDLEKALNILESMKNAGYDLEKILNSLSRLESREKRIEELERVIEEKRGVVEELEEKRRKILEEIKELHGISGELGELRKAREKLREEIEQMRRELEESSSKLEEAEAKLAEIIGHRASLEELRKLVDELRGEVDRLNEEKERLSREISELLGTRAEIDEIRRKMGEEREKLEEIEKELENRQSYLDILEGEIAASYAILKIFTDPQGVDVEDLEPLADQLQKILKIKRGELPALKPLEPHLINRVKESLVSLVAPHLKGEFVPRKMFEQLEREVRRLNEQREALEEELNSLKRLVEEKAVQQPKKPLLEALSPEGEAVALKTLDRGKKFRIRCPSCGASFIISIPVKEELEELSSKNCQLRFTCGGCGKSFPISLEALLRRMEA
;
A
#
# COMPACT_ATOMS: atom_id res chain seq x y z
N MET A 1 -9.03 100.14 -71.45
CA MET A 1 -8.45 98.85 -71.01
C MET A 1 -9.41 98.25 -70.00
N SER A 2 -9.60 96.94 -70.12
CA SER A 2 -10.69 96.12 -69.57
C SER A 2 -10.64 95.88 -68.06
N ASP A 3 -11.83 95.78 -67.47
CA ASP A 3 -12.16 95.28 -66.12
C ASP A 3 -11.80 93.80 -65.92
N LYS A 4 -10.53 93.48 -65.68
CA LYS A 4 -10.12 92.23 -65.05
C LYS A 4 -8.93 92.52 -64.15
N ASP A 5 -9.08 92.23 -62.85
CA ASP A 5 -8.03 91.90 -61.86
C ASP A 5 -8.32 92.49 -60.46
N PHE A 6 -9.51 92.22 -59.90
CA PHE A 6 -9.75 92.37 -58.45
C PHE A 6 -10.39 91.09 -57.90
N GLU A 7 -9.59 90.24 -57.26
CA GLU A 7 -10.07 89.17 -56.38
C GLU A 7 -10.23 89.71 -54.95
N VAL A 8 -11.47 89.75 -54.47
CA VAL A 8 -11.80 90.07 -53.08
C VAL A 8 -11.87 88.76 -52.29
N ILE A 9 -10.83 88.47 -51.51
CA ILE A 9 -10.80 87.30 -50.61
C ILE A 9 -11.39 87.70 -49.25
N VAL A 10 -12.57 87.17 -48.92
CA VAL A 10 -13.18 87.28 -47.59
C VAL A 10 -12.55 86.24 -46.67
N VAL A 11 -11.83 86.69 -45.64
CA VAL A 11 -11.17 85.81 -44.66
C VAL A 11 -12.10 85.55 -43.47
N GLU A 12 -12.66 84.34 -43.38
CA GLU A 12 -13.40 83.90 -42.19
C GLU A 12 -12.47 83.67 -40.98
N ALA A 13 -12.91 84.12 -39.80
CA ALA A 13 -12.12 84.03 -38.58
C ALA A 13 -12.10 82.60 -38.00
N PRO A 14 -10.93 82.06 -37.59
CA PRO A 14 -10.82 80.69 -37.10
C PRO A 14 -11.48 80.53 -35.72
N LYS A 15 -12.32 79.49 -35.59
CA LYS A 15 -12.85 79.02 -34.30
C LYS A 15 -11.71 78.35 -33.53
N ILE A 16 -11.46 78.80 -32.31
CA ILE A 16 -10.41 78.27 -31.42
C ILE A 16 -11.08 77.48 -30.31
N GLU A 17 -10.86 76.17 -30.27
CA GLU A 17 -11.14 75.34 -29.10
C GLU A 17 -10.01 75.48 -28.08
N ILE A 18 -10.37 75.67 -26.82
CA ILE A 18 -9.40 75.95 -25.75
C ILE A 18 -9.61 74.96 -24.60
N ASP A 19 -8.50 74.32 -24.23
CA ASP A 19 -8.35 73.48 -23.06
C ASP A 19 -7.94 74.34 -21.84
N ILE A 20 -8.91 74.94 -21.17
CA ILE A 20 -8.74 75.47 -19.81
C ILE A 20 -9.59 74.58 -18.91
N PRO A 21 -9.05 74.08 -17.77
CA PRO A 21 -9.82 73.26 -16.83
C PRO A 21 -11.13 73.97 -16.47
N ARG A 22 -12.26 73.41 -16.93
CA ARG A 22 -13.59 74.06 -16.88
C ARG A 22 -13.94 74.55 -15.48
N GLU A 23 -13.46 73.87 -14.45
CA GLU A 23 -13.69 74.18 -13.03
C GLU A 23 -13.12 75.54 -12.59
N LYS A 24 -11.90 75.92 -13.02
CA LYS A 24 -11.31 77.21 -12.65
C LYS A 24 -11.98 78.37 -13.37
N LEU A 25 -12.39 78.16 -14.62
CA LEU A 25 -13.10 79.16 -15.41
C LEU A 25 -14.52 79.40 -14.86
N LEU A 26 -15.21 78.32 -14.47
CA LEU A 26 -16.52 78.40 -13.81
C LEU A 26 -16.44 79.08 -12.45
N SER A 27 -15.39 78.81 -11.66
CA SER A 27 -15.14 79.48 -10.39
C SER A 27 -14.96 80.99 -10.56
N PHE A 28 -14.16 81.41 -11.56
CA PHE A 28 -13.95 82.83 -11.87
C PHE A 28 -15.22 83.52 -12.36
N ILE A 29 -15.99 82.87 -13.24
CA ILE A 29 -17.27 83.41 -13.75
C ILE A 29 -18.29 83.58 -12.60
N ARG A 30 -18.39 82.61 -11.67
CA ARG A 30 -19.26 82.74 -10.49
C ARG A 30 -18.83 83.89 -9.58
N LEU A 31 -17.53 84.14 -9.43
CA LEU A 31 -17.00 85.21 -8.58
C LEU A 31 -17.21 86.58 -9.24
N ALA A 32 -17.04 86.68 -10.56
CA ALA A 32 -17.33 87.88 -11.34
C ALA A 32 -18.83 88.23 -11.36
N GLU A 33 -19.72 87.23 -11.40
CA GLU A 33 -21.16 87.43 -11.27
C GLU A 33 -21.56 87.97 -9.89
N LYS A 34 -20.94 87.46 -8.81
CA LYS A 34 -21.16 87.99 -7.45
C LYS A 34 -20.69 89.44 -7.27
N LEU A 35 -19.72 89.88 -8.07
CA LEU A 35 -19.21 91.26 -8.07
C LEU A 35 -19.98 92.19 -9.02
N GLY A 36 -21.07 91.72 -9.65
CA GLY A 36 -21.95 92.54 -10.48
C GLY A 36 -21.46 92.79 -11.91
N TRP A 37 -20.52 91.99 -12.43
CA TRP A 37 -19.98 92.19 -13.77
C TRP A 37 -20.87 91.58 -14.85
N GLU A 38 -21.18 92.34 -15.91
CA GLU A 38 -21.97 91.86 -17.05
C GLU A 38 -21.23 90.73 -17.81
N ARG A 39 -21.90 89.58 -17.96
CA ARG A 39 -21.38 88.39 -18.66
C ARG A 39 -20.83 88.68 -20.06
N SER A 40 -21.44 89.61 -20.79
CA SER A 40 -21.06 89.99 -22.16
C SER A 40 -19.73 90.73 -22.21
N LYS A 41 -19.51 91.70 -21.31
CA LYS A 41 -18.24 92.42 -21.19
C LYS A 41 -17.13 91.51 -20.70
N LEU A 42 -17.40 90.64 -19.72
CA LEU A 42 -16.43 89.68 -19.21
C LEU A 42 -15.96 88.72 -20.32
N LYS A 43 -16.88 88.16 -21.12
CA LYS A 43 -16.52 87.33 -22.29
C LYS A 43 -15.65 88.08 -23.28
N ARG A 44 -15.96 89.35 -23.54
CA ARG A 44 -15.18 90.19 -24.46
C ARG A 44 -13.77 90.42 -23.94
N TYR A 45 -13.61 90.79 -22.66
CA TYR A 45 -12.28 90.96 -22.04
C TYR A 45 -11.46 89.67 -22.00
N ILE A 46 -12.08 88.54 -21.67
CA ILE A 46 -11.41 87.23 -21.69
C ILE A 46 -10.99 86.88 -23.13
N SER A 47 -11.88 87.07 -24.12
CA SER A 47 -11.55 86.81 -25.53
C SER A 47 -10.41 87.70 -26.05
N THR A 48 -10.40 88.97 -25.66
CA THR A 48 -9.33 89.91 -26.01
C THR A 48 -8.02 89.52 -25.33
N ALA A 49 -8.04 89.22 -24.03
CA ALA A 49 -6.84 88.76 -23.30
C ALA A 49 -6.28 87.45 -23.88
N LEU A 50 -7.13 86.53 -24.31
CA LEU A 50 -6.72 85.30 -25.00
C LEU A 50 -6.14 85.57 -26.39
N ARG A 51 -6.71 86.50 -27.16
CA ARG A 51 -6.13 86.95 -28.43
C ARG A 51 -4.75 87.58 -28.24
N LEU A 52 -4.61 88.43 -27.23
CA LEU A 52 -3.34 89.06 -26.86
C LEU A 52 -2.31 88.01 -26.47
N ARG A 53 -2.67 87.05 -25.61
CA ARG A 53 -1.80 85.94 -25.21
C ARG A 53 -1.41 85.04 -26.38
N ASN A 54 -2.32 84.81 -27.34
CA ASN A 54 -2.00 84.06 -28.55
C ASN A 54 -1.06 84.82 -29.48
N LEU A 55 -1.19 86.14 -29.60
CA LEU A 55 -0.23 86.97 -30.33
C LEU A 55 1.14 86.96 -29.66
N GLU A 56 1.20 87.05 -28.33
CA GLU A 56 2.45 86.92 -27.57
C GLU A 56 3.10 85.54 -27.77
N LYS A 57 2.31 84.46 -27.76
CA LYS A 57 2.80 83.10 -28.05
C LYS A 57 3.30 82.94 -29.48
N ARG A 58 2.57 83.47 -30.47
CA ARG A 58 2.92 83.32 -31.90
C ARG A 58 4.20 84.08 -32.27
N TYR A 59 4.39 85.27 -31.72
CA TYR A 59 5.51 86.14 -32.08
C TYR A 59 6.62 86.19 -31.03
N GLY A 60 6.45 85.50 -29.89
CA GLY A 60 7.45 85.41 -28.81
C GLY A 60 7.77 86.74 -28.12
N LYS A 61 6.97 87.79 -28.35
CA LYS A 61 7.19 89.16 -27.86
C LYS A 61 5.96 89.65 -27.12
N SER A 62 6.16 90.46 -26.07
CA SER A 62 5.03 91.03 -25.33
C SER A 62 4.17 91.90 -26.24
N TYR A 63 2.88 92.00 -25.94
CA TYR A 63 1.94 92.76 -26.75
C TYR A 63 2.35 94.24 -26.89
N LEU A 64 2.89 94.84 -25.83
CA LEU A 64 3.43 96.20 -25.85
C LEU A 64 4.56 96.37 -26.89
N SER A 65 5.40 95.36 -27.09
CA SER A 65 6.45 95.39 -28.09
C SER A 65 5.89 95.29 -29.52
N LEU A 66 4.84 94.49 -29.73
CA LEU A 66 4.18 94.36 -31.03
C LEU A 66 3.49 95.67 -31.44
N VAL A 67 2.79 96.34 -30.52
CA VAL A 67 2.14 97.63 -30.80
C VAL A 67 3.17 98.70 -31.18
N ARG A 68 4.27 98.81 -30.43
CA ARG A 68 5.35 99.76 -30.77
C ARG A 68 5.97 99.49 -32.15
N SER A 69 6.11 98.21 -32.52
CA SER A 69 6.63 97.86 -33.85
C SER A 69 5.68 98.25 -34.97
N TYR A 70 4.37 98.12 -34.74
CA TYR A 70 3.34 98.53 -35.69
C TYR A 70 3.30 100.05 -35.87
N GLU A 71 3.33 100.81 -34.76
CA GLU A 71 3.36 102.28 -34.80
C GLU A 71 4.59 102.80 -35.57
N LYS A 72 5.75 102.16 -35.37
CA LYS A 72 6.98 102.51 -36.10
C LYS A 72 6.84 102.27 -37.60
N LEU A 73 6.36 101.10 -38.01
CA LEU A 73 6.15 100.75 -39.43
C LEU A 73 5.13 101.67 -40.10
N SER A 74 4.03 102.01 -39.42
CA SER A 74 3.03 102.95 -39.93
C SER A 74 3.62 104.35 -40.15
N SER A 75 4.49 104.83 -39.23
CA SER A 75 5.17 106.12 -39.41
C SER A 75 6.14 106.13 -40.59
N GLU A 76 6.79 105.00 -40.88
CA GLU A 76 7.70 104.84 -42.00
C GLU A 76 6.94 104.81 -43.33
N GLU A 77 5.77 104.16 -43.38
CA GLU A 77 4.88 104.16 -44.55
C GLU A 77 4.49 105.59 -44.98
N VAL A 78 4.11 106.43 -44.01
CA VAL A 78 3.71 107.83 -44.29
C VAL A 78 4.88 108.64 -44.85
N LYS A 79 6.11 108.45 -44.33
CA LYS A 79 7.31 109.12 -44.85
C LYS A 79 7.64 108.69 -46.27
N LEU A 80 7.45 107.40 -46.58
CA LEU A 80 7.66 106.87 -47.93
C LEU A 80 6.63 107.46 -48.91
N ARG A 81 5.35 107.54 -48.54
CA ARG A 81 4.31 108.16 -49.38
C ARG A 81 4.65 109.60 -49.75
N TYR A 82 5.03 110.41 -48.77
CA TYR A 82 5.43 111.81 -49.03
C TYR A 82 6.67 111.92 -49.94
N SER A 83 7.61 110.99 -49.78
CA SER A 83 8.83 110.95 -50.62
C SER A 83 8.51 110.60 -52.07
N ILE A 84 7.58 109.67 -52.30
CA ILE A 84 7.09 109.30 -53.63
C ILE A 84 6.43 110.50 -54.31
N GLU A 85 5.57 111.22 -53.59
CA GLU A 85 4.85 112.37 -54.11
C GLU A 85 5.82 113.50 -54.53
N LYS A 86 6.83 113.77 -53.70
CA LYS A 86 7.89 114.74 -54.02
C LYS A 86 8.71 114.35 -55.26
N LEU A 87 8.91 113.06 -55.51
CA LEU A 87 9.62 112.57 -56.69
C LEU A 87 8.77 112.70 -57.96
N LEU A 88 7.46 112.47 -57.87
CA LEU A 88 6.54 112.67 -59.00
C LEU A 88 6.50 114.14 -59.44
N GLU A 89 6.46 115.07 -58.48
CA GLU A 89 6.48 116.50 -58.75
C GLU A 89 7.79 116.92 -59.46
N LYS A 90 8.94 116.39 -59.02
CA LYS A 90 10.24 116.63 -59.67
C LYS A 90 10.27 116.10 -61.10
N ARG A 91 9.74 114.90 -61.33
CA ARG A 91 9.69 114.30 -62.66
C ARG A 91 8.89 115.17 -63.62
N LYS A 92 7.73 115.66 -63.18
CA LYS A 92 6.86 116.52 -64.00
C LYS A 92 7.57 117.80 -64.46
N ARG A 93 8.30 118.46 -63.55
CA ARG A 93 9.11 119.66 -63.91
C ARG A 93 10.19 119.35 -64.92
N ILE A 94 10.88 118.22 -64.78
CA ILE A 94 11.91 117.80 -65.74
C ILE A 94 11.29 117.55 -67.13
N GLU A 95 10.11 116.93 -67.20
CA GLU A 95 9.41 116.70 -68.46
C GLU A 95 8.97 118.03 -69.12
N GLU A 96 8.51 119.00 -68.34
CA GLU A 96 8.18 120.36 -68.81
C GLU A 96 9.43 121.10 -69.33
N ASP A 97 10.54 121.07 -68.59
CA ASP A 97 11.82 121.66 -69.01
C ASP A 97 12.35 121.01 -70.30
N LEU A 98 12.26 119.68 -70.42
CA LEU A 98 12.73 118.94 -71.59
C LEU A 98 11.94 119.31 -72.85
N ASN A 99 10.63 119.51 -72.72
CA ASN A 99 9.79 119.97 -73.84
C ASN A 99 10.18 121.37 -74.29
N LEU A 100 10.45 122.30 -73.35
CA LEU A 100 10.96 123.63 -73.68
C LEU A 100 12.29 123.57 -74.45
N TYR A 101 13.23 122.72 -74.04
CA TYR A 101 14.50 122.54 -74.76
C TYR A 101 14.32 121.96 -76.17
N LEU A 102 13.41 121.00 -76.35
CA LEU A 102 13.14 120.40 -77.67
C LEU A 102 12.56 121.44 -78.66
N GLU A 103 11.68 122.33 -78.20
CA GLU A 103 11.14 123.42 -79.01
C GLU A 103 12.22 124.45 -79.39
N GLN A 104 13.10 124.80 -78.45
CA GLN A 104 14.12 125.84 -78.63
C GLN A 104 15.17 125.48 -79.70
N TYR A 105 15.51 124.20 -79.84
CA TYR A 105 16.56 123.71 -80.76
C TYR A 105 16.04 123.07 -82.05
N LYS A 106 14.71 123.10 -82.33
CA LYS A 106 14.09 122.46 -83.52
C LYS A 106 14.51 120.98 -83.72
N LEU A 107 14.78 120.24 -82.63
CA LEU A 107 15.14 118.83 -82.68
C LEU A 107 13.86 117.99 -82.72
N THR A 108 13.65 117.20 -83.78
CA THR A 108 12.55 116.24 -83.83
C THR A 108 12.89 115.00 -82.99
N LEU A 109 11.90 114.50 -82.23
CA LEU A 109 12.02 113.28 -81.42
C LEU A 109 12.56 112.08 -82.22
N ASP A 110 12.29 112.00 -83.53
CA ASP A 110 12.80 110.93 -84.40
C ASP A 110 14.33 110.96 -84.57
N LEU A 111 14.94 112.15 -84.68
CA LEU A 111 16.40 112.27 -84.81
C LEU A 111 17.11 111.92 -83.51
N VAL A 112 16.58 112.38 -82.36
CA VAL A 112 17.13 112.03 -81.04
C VAL A 112 16.97 110.52 -80.76
N GLN A 113 15.87 109.91 -81.20
CA GLN A 113 15.68 108.46 -81.09
C GLN A 113 16.62 107.67 -82.01
N ARG A 114 16.91 108.14 -83.22
CA ARG A 114 17.88 107.47 -84.12
C ARG A 114 19.30 107.53 -83.58
N PHE A 115 19.75 108.71 -83.13
CA PHE A 115 21.06 108.84 -82.49
C PHE A 115 21.13 108.07 -81.16
N GLY A 116 20.05 108.07 -80.37
CA GLY A 116 19.94 107.26 -79.16
C GLY A 116 20.07 105.75 -79.42
N LYS A 117 19.42 105.24 -80.48
CA LYS A 117 19.57 103.83 -80.90
C LYS A 117 21.00 103.52 -81.31
N LEU A 118 21.64 104.38 -82.10
CA LEU A 118 23.03 104.23 -82.53
C LEU A 118 24.01 104.21 -81.33
N PHE A 119 23.88 105.17 -80.42
CA PHE A 119 24.67 105.21 -79.19
C PHE A 119 24.44 104.01 -78.29
N SER A 120 23.19 103.57 -78.13
CA SER A 120 22.88 102.38 -77.32
C SER A 120 23.49 101.10 -77.89
N ALA A 121 23.48 100.96 -79.22
CA ALA A 121 24.06 99.82 -79.92
C ALA A 121 25.59 99.78 -79.78
N LEU A 122 26.26 100.94 -79.86
CA LEU A 122 27.70 101.08 -79.63
C LEU A 122 28.06 100.77 -78.17
N ARG A 123 27.33 101.34 -77.21
CA ARG A 123 27.59 101.15 -75.78
C ARG A 123 27.38 99.71 -75.30
N SER A 124 26.39 99.00 -75.85
CA SER A 124 26.17 97.57 -75.56
C SER A 124 27.33 96.67 -75.98
N ARG A 125 28.18 97.16 -76.90
CA ARG A 125 29.38 96.50 -77.39
C ARG A 125 30.67 97.13 -76.84
N GLY A 126 30.55 98.07 -75.89
CA GLY A 126 31.67 98.74 -75.24
C GLY A 126 32.38 99.80 -76.10
N LEU A 127 31.78 100.27 -77.19
CA LEU A 127 32.37 101.22 -78.13
C LEU A 127 31.77 102.63 -77.98
N ASP A 128 32.55 103.65 -78.29
CA ASP A 128 32.12 105.06 -78.40
C ASP A 128 32.31 105.65 -79.81
N LEU A 129 32.04 106.95 -79.98
CA LEU A 129 32.18 107.63 -81.27
C LEU A 129 33.65 107.81 -81.69
N GLU A 130 34.59 107.90 -80.75
CA GLU A 130 36.02 107.97 -81.06
C GLU A 130 36.53 106.62 -81.56
N ASP A 131 35.99 105.52 -81.04
CA ASP A 131 36.34 104.17 -81.49
C ASP A 131 35.91 103.92 -82.95
N LEU A 132 34.78 104.50 -83.37
CA LEU A 132 34.35 104.49 -84.77
C LEU A 132 35.31 105.26 -85.68
N GLU A 133 35.80 106.42 -85.22
CA GLU A 133 36.75 107.23 -85.96
C GLU A 133 38.12 106.55 -86.06
N LYS A 134 38.60 105.95 -84.95
CA LYS A 134 39.82 105.12 -84.94
C LYS A 134 39.68 103.92 -85.88
N ALA A 135 38.54 103.23 -85.87
CA ALA A 135 38.28 102.11 -86.77
C ALA A 135 38.29 102.53 -88.24
N LEU A 136 37.70 103.68 -88.58
CA LEU A 136 37.74 104.23 -89.95
C LEU A 136 39.17 104.55 -90.39
N ASN A 137 39.96 105.18 -89.53
CA ASN A 137 41.37 105.51 -89.82
C ASN A 137 42.23 104.24 -90.01
N ILE A 138 41.99 103.19 -89.23
CA ILE A 138 42.68 101.89 -89.37
C ILE A 138 42.28 101.21 -90.67
N LEU A 139 40.99 101.19 -91.02
CA LEU A 139 40.50 100.63 -92.27
C LEU A 139 41.05 101.38 -93.49
N GLU A 140 41.16 102.70 -93.42
CA GLU A 140 41.75 103.54 -94.47
C GLU A 140 43.26 103.28 -94.62
N SER A 141 43.98 103.16 -93.51
CA SER A 141 45.40 102.82 -93.50
C SER A 141 45.68 101.42 -94.07
N MET A 142 44.84 100.43 -93.74
CA MET A 142 44.94 99.06 -94.26
C MET A 142 44.62 98.98 -95.76
N LYS A 143 43.66 99.77 -96.24
CA LYS A 143 43.33 99.88 -97.67
C LYS A 143 44.48 100.51 -98.46
N ASN A 144 45.11 101.54 -97.92
CA ASN A 144 46.24 102.24 -98.55
C ASN A 144 47.53 101.40 -98.58
N ALA A 145 47.71 100.47 -97.65
CA ALA A 145 48.83 99.54 -97.61
C ALA A 145 48.64 98.29 -98.51
N GLY A 146 47.56 98.23 -99.30
CA GLY A 146 47.32 97.16 -100.28
C GLY A 146 46.81 95.85 -99.69
N TYR A 147 46.37 95.84 -98.42
CA TYR A 147 45.77 94.64 -97.82
C TYR A 147 44.33 94.44 -98.28
N ASP A 148 43.95 93.18 -98.52
CA ASP A 148 42.58 92.79 -98.80
C ASP A 148 41.76 92.76 -97.50
N LEU A 149 41.03 93.85 -97.26
CA LEU A 149 40.16 94.04 -96.11
C LEU A 149 39.12 92.93 -95.98
N GLU A 150 38.63 92.39 -97.10
CA GLU A 150 37.61 91.34 -97.11
C GLU A 150 38.18 90.02 -96.58
N LYS A 151 39.43 89.72 -96.93
CA LYS A 151 40.15 88.54 -96.42
C LYS A 151 40.46 88.64 -94.92
N ILE A 152 40.80 89.84 -94.42
CA ILE A 152 41.07 90.08 -93.00
C ILE A 152 39.78 89.98 -92.17
N LEU A 153 38.69 90.62 -92.62
CA LEU A 153 37.37 90.51 -91.98
C LEU A 153 36.86 89.07 -91.96
N ASN A 154 37.05 88.31 -93.03
CA ASN A 154 36.74 86.88 -93.09
C ASN A 154 37.60 86.04 -92.12
N SER A 155 38.83 86.46 -91.84
CA SER A 155 39.69 85.78 -90.87
C SER A 155 39.32 86.11 -89.43
N LEU A 156 38.98 87.36 -89.14
CA LEU A 156 38.49 87.81 -87.83
C LEU A 156 37.14 87.17 -87.47
N SER A 157 36.20 87.12 -88.41
CA SER A 157 34.92 86.42 -88.20
C SER A 157 35.11 84.92 -87.96
N ARG A 158 36.08 84.29 -88.64
CA ARG A 158 36.46 82.90 -88.35
C ARG A 158 37.06 82.73 -86.96
N LEU A 159 37.88 83.66 -86.48
CA LEU A 159 38.43 83.62 -85.11
C LEU A 159 37.31 83.77 -84.07
N GLU A 160 36.41 84.75 -84.25
CA GLU A 160 35.25 84.94 -83.37
C GLU A 160 34.36 83.68 -83.33
N SER A 161 34.15 83.02 -84.48
CA SER A 161 33.41 81.75 -84.53
C SER A 161 34.10 80.61 -83.78
N ARG A 162 35.44 80.60 -83.75
CA ARG A 162 36.23 79.61 -83.02
C ARG A 162 36.22 79.90 -81.53
N GLU A 163 36.33 81.16 -81.12
CA GLU A 163 36.22 81.59 -79.72
C GLU A 163 34.86 81.19 -79.13
N LYS A 164 33.75 81.48 -79.82
CA LYS A 164 32.42 81.03 -79.41
C LYS A 164 32.34 79.51 -79.24
N ARG A 165 32.98 78.76 -80.14
CA ARG A 165 33.03 77.29 -80.06
C ARG A 165 33.90 76.79 -78.92
N ILE A 166 34.96 77.49 -78.56
CA ILE A 166 35.77 77.21 -77.37
C ILE A 166 34.94 77.43 -76.11
N GLU A 167 34.25 78.58 -75.99
CA GLU A 167 33.37 78.86 -74.84
C GLU A 167 32.22 77.85 -74.71
N GLU A 168 31.67 77.37 -75.83
CA GLU A 168 30.69 76.28 -75.83
C GLU A 168 31.31 74.96 -75.34
N LEU A 169 32.50 74.60 -75.81
CA LEU A 169 33.20 73.39 -75.39
C LEU A 169 33.59 73.45 -73.91
N GLU A 170 34.04 74.60 -73.41
CA GLU A 170 34.35 74.81 -71.99
C GLU A 170 33.11 74.64 -71.11
N ARG A 171 31.97 75.21 -71.53
CA ARG A 171 30.69 74.99 -70.85
C ARG A 171 30.29 73.52 -70.81
N VAL A 172 30.45 72.80 -71.94
CA VAL A 172 30.17 71.35 -71.99
C VAL A 172 31.13 70.58 -71.09
N ILE A 173 32.41 70.93 -71.06
CA ILE A 173 33.39 70.28 -70.18
C ILE A 173 33.00 70.46 -68.71
N GLU A 174 32.59 71.68 -68.31
CA GLU A 174 32.16 71.96 -66.95
C GLU A 174 30.88 71.19 -66.58
N GLU A 175 29.90 71.17 -67.47
CA GLU A 175 28.69 70.36 -67.30
C GLU A 175 29.03 68.86 -67.15
N LYS A 176 29.93 68.33 -67.99
CA LYS A 176 30.35 66.92 -67.90
C LYS A 176 31.14 66.63 -66.63
N ARG A 177 31.95 67.56 -66.12
CA ARG A 177 32.61 67.41 -64.81
C ARG A 177 31.59 67.31 -63.69
N GLY A 178 30.59 68.20 -63.67
CA GLY A 178 29.49 68.13 -62.70
C GLY A 178 28.76 66.78 -62.73
N VAL A 179 28.44 66.27 -63.92
CA VAL A 179 27.83 64.93 -64.07
C VAL A 179 28.74 63.82 -63.55
N VAL A 180 30.05 63.88 -63.80
CA VAL A 180 31.01 62.89 -63.29
C VAL A 180 31.05 62.92 -61.76
N GLU A 181 31.11 64.10 -61.14
CA GLU A 181 31.09 64.25 -59.68
C GLU A 181 29.81 63.68 -59.07
N GLU A 182 28.65 63.96 -59.68
CA GLU A 182 27.36 63.38 -59.25
C GLU A 182 27.34 61.85 -59.36
N LEU A 183 27.91 61.29 -60.45
CA LEU A 183 27.98 59.84 -60.65
C LEU A 183 28.95 59.18 -59.68
N GLU A 184 30.08 59.82 -59.36
CA GLU A 184 31.02 59.34 -58.34
C GLU A 184 30.39 59.33 -56.95
N GLU A 185 29.62 60.36 -56.61
CA GLU A 185 28.89 60.41 -55.34
C GLU A 185 27.81 59.33 -55.26
N LYS A 186 27.05 59.12 -56.34
CA LYS A 186 26.09 57.99 -56.43
C LYS A 186 26.79 56.65 -56.29
N ARG A 187 27.94 56.46 -56.94
CA ARG A 187 28.75 55.24 -56.83
C ARG A 187 29.22 55.00 -55.39
N ARG A 188 29.67 56.04 -54.67
CA ARG A 188 30.05 55.92 -53.25
C ARG A 188 28.88 55.45 -52.39
N LYS A 189 27.70 56.04 -52.56
CA LYS A 189 26.49 55.65 -51.81
C LYS A 189 26.11 54.20 -52.06
N ILE A 190 26.08 53.78 -53.33
CA ILE A 190 25.78 52.38 -53.69
C ILE A 190 26.81 51.41 -53.08
N LEU A 191 28.09 51.76 -53.07
CA LEU A 191 29.11 50.91 -52.45
C LEU A 191 28.92 50.77 -50.93
N GLU A 192 28.47 51.82 -50.26
CA GLU A 192 28.17 51.77 -48.83
C GLU A 192 26.93 50.91 -48.55
N GLU A 193 25.87 51.08 -49.32
CA GLU A 193 24.67 50.22 -49.26
C GLU A 193 25.01 48.74 -49.50
N ILE A 194 25.91 48.44 -50.44
CA ILE A 194 26.37 47.05 -50.68
C ILE A 194 27.09 46.47 -49.46
N LYS A 195 27.91 47.26 -48.75
CA LYS A 195 28.58 46.79 -47.53
C LYS A 195 27.56 46.50 -46.42
N GLU A 196 26.59 47.38 -46.23
CA GLU A 196 25.51 47.18 -45.26
C GLU A 196 24.71 45.91 -45.58
N LEU A 197 24.35 45.68 -46.85
CA LEU A 197 23.68 44.46 -47.29
C LEU A 197 24.51 43.20 -47.01
N HIS A 198 25.83 43.27 -47.18
CA HIS A 198 26.72 42.16 -46.85
C HIS A 198 26.75 41.87 -45.34
N GLY A 199 26.76 42.92 -44.51
CA GLY A 199 26.63 42.80 -43.05
C GLY A 199 25.34 42.12 -42.63
N ILE A 200 24.20 42.59 -43.16
CA ILE A 200 22.87 42.03 -42.91
C ILE A 200 22.80 40.55 -43.36
N SER A 201 23.41 40.21 -44.48
CA SER A 201 23.48 38.81 -44.97
C SER A 201 24.24 37.90 -43.98
N GLY A 202 25.32 38.41 -43.39
CA GLY A 202 26.07 37.71 -42.33
C GLY A 202 25.21 37.45 -41.09
N GLU A 203 24.54 38.49 -40.58
CA GLU A 203 23.63 38.39 -39.44
C GLU A 203 22.47 37.41 -39.71
N LEU A 204 21.90 37.43 -40.92
CA LEU A 204 20.89 36.45 -41.36
C LEU A 204 21.41 35.01 -41.33
N GLY A 205 22.68 34.80 -41.71
CA GLY A 205 23.34 33.50 -41.63
C GLY A 205 23.47 33.01 -40.19
N GLU A 206 23.84 33.88 -39.26
CA GLU A 206 23.93 33.55 -37.83
C GLU A 206 22.57 33.23 -37.22
N LEU A 207 21.55 34.04 -37.53
CA LEU A 207 20.17 33.81 -37.09
C LEU A 207 19.62 32.48 -37.62
N ARG A 208 19.94 32.08 -38.85
CA ARG A 208 19.56 30.76 -39.38
C ARG A 208 20.18 29.62 -38.58
N LYS A 209 21.47 29.70 -38.26
CA LYS A 209 22.16 28.69 -37.42
C LYS A 209 21.57 28.64 -36.01
N ALA A 210 21.29 29.80 -35.40
CA ALA A 210 20.65 29.87 -34.10
C ALA A 210 19.26 29.22 -34.11
N ARG A 211 18.48 29.47 -35.17
CA ARG A 211 17.16 28.86 -35.36
C ARG A 211 17.24 27.33 -35.52
N GLU A 212 18.25 26.82 -36.22
CA GLU A 212 18.47 25.36 -36.35
C GLU A 212 18.81 24.73 -35.00
N LYS A 213 19.74 25.31 -34.24
CA LYS A 213 20.06 24.84 -32.89
C LYS A 213 18.84 24.81 -31.97
N LEU A 214 18.05 25.89 -31.96
CA LEU A 214 16.82 25.95 -31.18
C LEU A 214 15.79 24.90 -31.60
N ARG A 215 15.73 24.53 -32.89
CA ARG A 215 14.86 23.45 -33.36
C ARG A 215 15.33 22.09 -32.85
N GLU A 216 16.64 21.83 -32.89
CA GLU A 216 17.23 20.59 -32.36
C GLU A 216 16.97 20.47 -30.85
N GLU A 217 17.16 21.56 -30.09
CA GLU A 217 16.85 21.62 -28.66
C GLU A 217 15.36 21.36 -28.39
N ILE A 218 14.45 21.95 -29.17
CA ILE A 218 13.01 21.69 -29.05
C ILE A 218 12.68 20.22 -29.31
N GLU A 219 13.29 19.60 -30.33
CA GLU A 219 13.08 18.17 -30.62
C GLU A 219 13.63 17.27 -29.52
N GLN A 220 14.77 17.61 -28.92
CA GLN A 220 15.32 16.88 -27.78
C GLN A 220 14.38 16.99 -26.57
N MET A 221 13.96 18.20 -26.21
CA MET A 221 13.04 18.43 -25.10
C MET A 221 11.70 17.71 -25.29
N ARG A 222 11.20 17.62 -26.53
CA ARG A 222 9.99 16.82 -26.85
C ARG A 222 10.19 15.34 -26.58
N ARG A 223 11.34 14.78 -26.96
CA ARG A 223 11.67 13.36 -26.69
C ARG A 223 11.77 13.09 -25.19
N GLU A 224 12.43 13.97 -24.45
CA GLU A 224 12.55 13.86 -22.98
C GLU A 224 11.18 13.96 -22.28
N LEU A 225 10.28 14.82 -22.80
CA LEU A 225 8.91 14.93 -22.31
C LEU A 225 8.10 13.65 -22.57
N GLU A 226 8.22 13.07 -23.76
CA GLU A 226 7.52 11.84 -24.13
C GLU A 226 8.01 10.63 -23.32
N GLU A 227 9.31 10.54 -23.07
CA GLU A 227 9.89 9.52 -22.17
C GLU A 227 9.41 9.70 -20.73
N SER A 228 9.35 10.94 -20.24
CA SER A 228 8.86 11.24 -18.90
C SER A 228 7.36 10.93 -18.75
N SER A 229 6.56 11.23 -19.78
CA SER A 229 5.13 10.89 -19.83
C SER A 229 4.93 9.38 -19.78
N SER A 230 5.70 8.62 -20.55
CA SER A 230 5.64 7.16 -20.57
C SER A 230 5.97 6.57 -19.19
N LYS A 231 7.01 7.09 -18.53
CA LYS A 231 7.37 6.68 -17.16
C LYS A 231 6.27 7.02 -16.14
N LEU A 232 5.57 8.13 -16.33
CA LEU A 232 4.44 8.52 -15.48
C LEU A 232 3.28 7.52 -15.63
N GLU A 233 2.92 7.18 -16.87
CA GLU A 233 1.85 6.21 -17.15
C GLU A 233 2.17 4.83 -16.56
N GLU A 234 3.43 4.36 -16.68
CA GLU A 234 3.86 3.12 -16.03
C GLU A 234 3.76 3.18 -14.49
N ALA A 235 4.08 4.33 -13.89
CA ALA A 235 3.96 4.51 -12.45
C ALA A 235 2.50 4.55 -11.99
N GLU A 236 1.62 5.18 -12.76
CA GLU A 236 0.17 5.20 -12.51
C GLU A 236 -0.44 3.80 -12.59
N ALA A 237 -0.05 3.01 -13.60
CA ALA A 237 -0.48 1.61 -13.72
C ALA A 237 -0.06 0.77 -12.50
N LYS A 238 1.21 0.89 -12.06
CA LYS A 238 1.70 0.21 -10.85
C LYS A 238 0.97 0.65 -9.58
N LEU A 239 0.63 1.92 -9.46
CA LEU A 239 -0.15 2.43 -8.33
C LEU A 239 -1.57 1.85 -8.33
N ALA A 240 -2.21 1.73 -9.48
CA ALA A 240 -3.52 1.11 -9.61
C ALA A 240 -3.49 -0.37 -9.18
N GLU A 241 -2.45 -1.12 -9.57
CA GLU A 241 -2.25 -2.51 -9.12
C GLU A 241 -2.08 -2.60 -7.59
N ILE A 242 -1.27 -1.73 -6.99
CA ILE A 242 -1.07 -1.69 -5.54
C ILE A 242 -2.37 -1.38 -4.79
N ILE A 243 -3.19 -0.47 -5.31
CA ILE A 243 -4.52 -0.16 -4.75
C ILE A 243 -5.42 -1.40 -4.82
N GLY A 244 -5.41 -2.12 -5.95
CA GLY A 244 -6.13 -3.39 -6.09
C GLY A 244 -5.70 -4.44 -5.07
N HIS A 245 -4.38 -4.64 -4.91
CA HIS A 245 -3.84 -5.56 -3.91
C HIS A 245 -4.22 -5.17 -2.47
N ARG A 246 -4.28 -3.87 -2.16
CA ARG A 246 -4.70 -3.38 -0.85
C ARG A 246 -6.16 -3.71 -0.56
N ALA A 247 -7.05 -3.59 -1.55
CA ALA A 247 -8.44 -4.00 -1.40
C ALA A 247 -8.56 -5.50 -1.11
N SER A 248 -7.85 -6.34 -1.87
CA SER A 248 -7.82 -7.79 -1.62
C SER A 248 -7.23 -8.16 -0.25
N LEU A 249 -6.21 -7.43 0.22
CA LEU A 249 -5.67 -7.63 1.58
C LEU A 249 -6.69 -7.29 2.67
N GLU A 250 -7.52 -6.27 2.46
CA GLU A 250 -8.59 -5.90 3.38
C GLU A 250 -9.68 -6.99 3.45
N GLU A 251 -10.05 -7.57 2.31
CA GLU A 251 -10.97 -8.71 2.22
C GLU A 251 -10.40 -9.94 2.93
N LEU A 252 -9.13 -10.27 2.69
CA LEU A 252 -8.45 -11.38 3.37
C LEU A 252 -8.35 -11.15 4.88
N ARG A 253 -8.14 -9.92 5.34
CA ARG A 253 -8.14 -9.60 6.78
C ARG A 253 -9.50 -9.87 7.42
N LYS A 254 -10.60 -9.45 6.77
CA LYS A 254 -11.96 -9.75 7.25
C LYS A 254 -12.20 -11.25 7.35
N LEU A 255 -11.80 -12.01 6.33
CA LEU A 255 -11.93 -13.48 6.33
C LEU A 255 -11.12 -14.12 7.46
N VAL A 256 -9.90 -13.63 7.73
CA VAL A 256 -9.09 -14.10 8.85
C VAL A 256 -9.76 -13.81 10.20
N ASP A 257 -10.35 -12.63 10.37
CA ASP A 257 -11.05 -12.28 11.60
C ASP A 257 -12.33 -13.12 11.79
N GLU A 258 -13.07 -13.40 10.72
CA GLU A 258 -14.22 -14.32 10.73
C GLU A 258 -13.81 -15.75 11.14
N LEU A 259 -12.75 -16.28 10.52
CA LEU A 259 -12.23 -17.61 10.84
C LEU A 259 -11.71 -17.69 12.27
N ARG A 260 -11.07 -16.64 12.78
CA ARG A 260 -10.66 -16.57 14.20
C ARG A 260 -11.87 -16.64 15.13
N GLY A 261 -12.92 -15.87 14.84
CA GLY A 261 -14.17 -15.93 15.60
C GLY A 261 -14.88 -17.29 15.51
N GLU A 262 -14.72 -18.04 14.42
CA GLU A 262 -15.19 -19.42 14.32
C GLU A 262 -14.35 -20.39 15.16
N VAL A 263 -13.02 -20.27 15.14
CA VAL A 263 -12.12 -21.06 15.98
C VAL A 263 -12.41 -20.85 17.48
N ASP A 264 -12.62 -19.60 17.90
CA ASP A 264 -12.95 -19.30 19.30
C ASP A 264 -14.27 -19.96 19.72
N ARG A 265 -15.32 -19.87 18.89
CA ARG A 265 -16.60 -20.55 19.14
C ARG A 265 -16.47 -22.06 19.22
N LEU A 266 -15.69 -22.68 18.33
CA LEU A 266 -15.45 -24.11 18.35
C LEU A 266 -14.66 -24.54 19.60
N ASN A 267 -13.73 -23.71 20.08
CA ASN A 267 -13.01 -23.96 21.32
C ASN A 267 -13.93 -23.89 22.54
N GLU A 268 -14.80 -22.88 22.62
CA GLU A 268 -15.82 -22.78 23.68
C GLU A 268 -16.76 -24.00 23.69
N GLU A 269 -17.19 -24.46 22.52
CA GLU A 269 -18.01 -25.66 22.39
C GLU A 269 -17.26 -26.92 22.81
N LYS A 270 -15.98 -27.06 22.43
CA LYS A 270 -15.13 -28.17 22.86
C LYS A 270 -14.96 -28.19 24.39
N GLU A 271 -14.77 -27.03 25.02
CA GLU A 271 -14.67 -26.92 26.48
C GLU A 271 -15.98 -27.26 27.17
N ARG A 272 -17.13 -26.84 26.61
CA ARG A 272 -18.45 -27.23 27.08
C ARG A 272 -18.64 -28.75 27.03
N LEU A 273 -18.38 -29.35 25.87
CA LEU A 273 -18.50 -30.81 25.69
C LEU A 273 -17.53 -31.58 26.60
N SER A 274 -16.31 -31.08 26.82
CA SER A 274 -15.35 -31.72 27.72
C SER A 274 -15.80 -31.71 29.18
N ARG A 275 -16.48 -30.64 29.62
CA ARG A 275 -17.13 -30.59 30.94
C ARG A 275 -18.28 -31.59 31.04
N GLU A 276 -19.17 -31.63 30.04
CA GLU A 276 -20.27 -32.58 29.97
C GLU A 276 -19.77 -34.04 30.02
N ILE A 277 -18.70 -34.38 29.28
CA ILE A 277 -18.08 -35.72 29.33
C ILE A 277 -17.54 -36.03 30.73
N SER A 278 -16.90 -35.06 31.39
CA SER A 278 -16.36 -35.27 32.74
C SER A 278 -17.45 -35.51 33.77
N GLU A 279 -18.58 -34.78 33.67
CA GLU A 279 -19.76 -35.01 34.50
C GLU A 279 -20.37 -36.40 34.25
N LEU A 280 -20.50 -36.81 32.98
CA LEU A 280 -21.00 -38.14 32.63
C LEU A 280 -20.08 -39.26 33.14
N LEU A 281 -18.76 -39.08 33.10
CA LEU A 281 -17.81 -40.04 33.67
C LEU A 281 -17.94 -40.12 35.20
N GLY A 282 -18.15 -38.98 35.88
CA GLY A 282 -18.43 -38.92 37.32
C GLY A 282 -19.70 -39.70 37.68
N THR A 283 -20.81 -39.43 37.00
CA THR A 283 -22.08 -40.16 37.23
C THR A 283 -21.93 -41.66 36.95
N ARG A 284 -21.13 -42.06 35.94
CA ARG A 284 -20.85 -43.48 35.68
C ARG A 284 -20.09 -44.13 36.84
N ALA A 285 -19.10 -43.45 37.41
CA ALA A 285 -18.38 -43.95 38.58
C ALA A 285 -19.30 -44.12 39.79
N GLU A 286 -20.22 -43.17 40.02
CA GLU A 286 -21.24 -43.27 41.07
C GLU A 286 -22.18 -44.48 40.83
N ILE A 287 -22.61 -44.71 39.59
CA ILE A 287 -23.43 -45.88 39.22
C ILE A 287 -22.67 -47.18 39.53
N ASP A 288 -21.39 -47.26 39.18
CA ASP A 288 -20.57 -48.45 39.44
C ASP A 288 -20.37 -48.66 40.96
N GLU A 289 -20.21 -47.61 41.76
CA GLU A 289 -20.17 -47.70 43.21
C GLU A 289 -21.50 -48.19 43.80
N ILE A 290 -22.63 -47.66 43.33
CA ILE A 290 -23.97 -48.11 43.73
C ILE A 290 -24.16 -49.59 43.36
N ARG A 291 -23.76 -50.01 42.16
CA ARG A 291 -23.82 -51.42 41.73
C ARG A 291 -23.00 -52.32 42.65
N ARG A 292 -21.80 -51.90 43.03
CA ARG A 292 -20.95 -52.64 43.98
C ARG A 292 -21.63 -52.78 45.34
N LYS A 293 -22.15 -51.68 45.90
CA LYS A 293 -22.90 -51.69 47.17
C LYS A 293 -24.13 -52.58 47.10
N MET A 294 -24.89 -52.54 46.00
CA MET A 294 -26.03 -53.44 45.79
C MET A 294 -25.60 -54.91 45.74
N GLY A 295 -24.43 -55.22 45.18
CA GLY A 295 -23.86 -56.57 45.21
C GLY A 295 -23.55 -57.03 46.63
N GLU A 296 -22.86 -56.19 47.41
CA GLU A 296 -22.54 -56.47 48.83
C GLU A 296 -23.79 -56.67 49.68
N GLU A 297 -24.80 -55.82 49.51
CA GLU A 297 -26.07 -55.96 50.25
C GLU A 297 -26.86 -57.20 49.82
N ARG A 298 -26.78 -57.63 48.55
CA ARG A 298 -27.37 -58.90 48.11
C ARG A 298 -26.68 -60.10 48.74
N GLU A 299 -25.35 -60.11 48.81
CA GLU A 299 -24.60 -61.20 49.46
C GLU A 299 -24.93 -61.31 50.95
N LYS A 300 -24.99 -60.16 51.66
CA LYS A 300 -25.44 -60.14 53.07
C LYS A 300 -26.87 -60.64 53.22
N LEU A 301 -27.77 -60.26 52.31
CA LEU A 301 -29.16 -60.71 52.34
C LEU A 301 -29.24 -62.23 52.15
N GLU A 302 -28.48 -62.80 51.20
CA GLU A 302 -28.38 -64.26 51.04
C GLU A 302 -27.80 -64.97 52.28
N GLU A 303 -26.83 -64.37 52.96
CA GLU A 303 -26.27 -64.91 54.21
C GLU A 303 -27.31 -64.92 55.33
N ILE A 304 -28.04 -63.81 55.52
CA ILE A 304 -29.12 -63.70 56.50
C ILE A 304 -30.26 -64.67 56.18
N GLU A 305 -30.63 -64.82 54.91
CA GLU A 305 -31.65 -65.80 54.48
C GLU A 305 -31.24 -67.22 54.85
N LYS A 306 -29.99 -67.61 54.61
CA LYS A 306 -29.44 -68.92 55.04
C LYS A 306 -29.44 -69.08 56.56
N GLU A 307 -29.07 -68.03 57.31
CA GLU A 307 -29.15 -68.07 58.78
C GLU A 307 -30.58 -68.26 59.26
N LEU A 308 -31.55 -67.58 58.65
CA LEU A 308 -32.97 -67.72 58.99
C LEU A 308 -33.47 -69.13 58.70
N GLU A 309 -33.13 -69.71 57.56
CA GLU A 309 -33.48 -71.10 57.21
C GLU A 309 -32.88 -72.10 58.21
N ASN A 310 -31.63 -71.90 58.61
CA ASN A 310 -30.97 -72.71 59.64
C ASN A 310 -31.65 -72.57 61.01
N ARG A 311 -32.01 -71.34 61.41
CA ARG A 311 -32.73 -71.09 62.68
C ARG A 311 -34.14 -71.69 62.68
N GLN A 312 -34.86 -71.57 61.57
CA GLN A 312 -36.18 -72.20 61.40
C GLN A 312 -36.07 -73.72 61.53
N SER A 313 -35.12 -74.35 60.84
CA SER A 313 -34.86 -75.79 60.95
C SER A 313 -34.53 -76.22 62.39
N TYR A 314 -33.82 -75.38 63.15
CA TYR A 314 -33.51 -75.65 64.55
C TYR A 314 -34.75 -75.54 65.46
N LEU A 315 -35.62 -74.54 65.22
CA LEU A 315 -36.89 -74.41 65.94
C LEU A 315 -37.80 -75.62 65.70
N ASP A 316 -37.90 -76.09 64.45
CA ASP A 316 -38.68 -77.29 64.10
C ASP A 316 -38.22 -78.54 64.87
N ILE A 317 -36.91 -78.68 65.12
CA ILE A 317 -36.37 -79.76 65.94
C ILE A 317 -36.80 -79.60 67.39
N LEU A 318 -36.64 -78.40 67.97
CA LEU A 318 -36.99 -78.14 69.37
C LEU A 318 -38.49 -78.35 69.62
N GLU A 319 -39.35 -77.91 68.71
CA GLU A 319 -40.79 -78.17 68.79
C GLU A 319 -41.07 -79.69 68.76
N GLY A 320 -40.38 -80.43 67.88
CA GLY A 320 -40.42 -81.88 67.87
C GLY A 320 -39.92 -82.54 69.16
N GLU A 321 -38.87 -82.00 69.79
CA GLU A 321 -38.34 -82.50 71.08
C GLU A 321 -39.35 -82.30 72.21
N ILE A 322 -40.01 -81.14 72.26
CA ILE A 322 -41.05 -80.84 73.24
C ILE A 322 -42.22 -81.80 73.06
N ALA A 323 -42.68 -82.01 71.82
CA ALA A 323 -43.77 -82.93 71.51
C ALA A 323 -43.43 -84.38 71.90
N ALA A 324 -42.23 -84.85 71.56
CA ALA A 324 -41.73 -86.18 71.94
C ALA A 324 -41.58 -86.35 73.46
N SER A 325 -41.11 -85.31 74.16
CA SER A 325 -40.99 -85.33 75.63
C SER A 325 -42.35 -85.44 76.30
N TYR A 326 -43.37 -84.73 75.78
CA TYR A 326 -44.74 -84.84 76.26
C TYR A 326 -45.31 -86.26 76.05
N ALA A 327 -45.07 -86.86 74.87
CA ALA A 327 -45.46 -88.25 74.58
C ALA A 327 -44.81 -89.24 75.56
N ILE A 328 -43.49 -89.12 75.81
CA ILE A 328 -42.77 -89.96 76.78
C ILE A 328 -43.35 -89.80 78.20
N LEU A 329 -43.60 -88.56 78.64
CA LEU A 329 -44.19 -88.29 79.95
C LEU A 329 -45.58 -88.94 80.09
N LYS A 330 -46.40 -88.90 79.04
CA LYS A 330 -47.71 -89.56 79.00
C LYS A 330 -47.59 -91.08 79.16
N ILE A 331 -46.64 -91.71 78.46
CA ILE A 331 -46.36 -93.16 78.57
C ILE A 331 -45.96 -93.56 80.00
N PHE A 332 -45.11 -92.77 80.66
CA PHE A 332 -44.64 -93.11 82.01
C PHE A 332 -45.69 -92.84 83.10
N THR A 333 -46.61 -91.90 82.90
CA THR A 333 -47.64 -91.55 83.88
C THR A 333 -48.90 -92.41 83.78
N ASP A 334 -49.29 -92.81 82.56
CA ASP A 334 -50.42 -93.72 82.34
C ASP A 334 -50.17 -94.64 81.13
N PRO A 335 -49.46 -95.77 81.31
CA PRO A 335 -49.14 -96.69 80.22
C PRO A 335 -50.36 -97.44 79.66
N GLN A 336 -51.53 -97.38 80.31
CA GLN A 336 -52.76 -98.04 79.84
C GLN A 336 -53.68 -97.10 79.05
N GLY A 337 -53.44 -95.77 79.09
CA GLY A 337 -54.22 -94.73 78.39
C GLY A 337 -53.51 -94.06 77.20
N VAL A 338 -52.48 -94.71 76.63
CA VAL A 338 -51.72 -94.19 75.47
C VAL A 338 -52.34 -94.69 74.15
N ASP A 339 -52.78 -93.76 73.30
CA ASP A 339 -53.27 -94.07 71.95
C ASP A 339 -52.16 -93.95 70.90
N VAL A 340 -52.38 -94.50 69.70
CA VAL A 340 -51.39 -94.49 68.59
C VAL A 340 -51.01 -93.06 68.20
N GLU A 341 -51.97 -92.13 68.21
CA GLU A 341 -51.78 -90.71 67.89
C GLU A 341 -50.83 -90.01 68.89
N ASP A 342 -50.77 -90.47 70.15
CA ASP A 342 -49.86 -89.94 71.15
C ASP A 342 -48.40 -90.39 70.94
N LEU A 343 -48.18 -91.44 70.15
CA LEU A 343 -46.86 -92.01 69.85
C LEU A 343 -46.27 -91.50 68.54
N GLU A 344 -47.10 -90.92 67.66
CA GLU A 344 -46.66 -90.32 66.39
C GLU A 344 -45.59 -89.25 66.56
N PRO A 345 -45.70 -88.28 67.50
CA PRO A 345 -44.67 -87.26 67.69
C PRO A 345 -43.31 -87.84 68.09
N LEU A 346 -43.32 -88.92 68.88
CA LEU A 346 -42.12 -89.63 69.30
C LEU A 346 -41.50 -90.43 68.14
N ALA A 347 -42.33 -91.13 67.37
CA ALA A 347 -41.88 -91.86 66.18
C ALA A 347 -41.30 -90.93 65.12
N ASP A 348 -41.96 -89.81 64.85
CA ASP A 348 -41.51 -88.79 63.90
C ASP A 348 -40.21 -88.13 64.35
N GLN A 349 -40.06 -87.84 65.65
CA GLN A 349 -38.82 -87.26 66.16
C GLN A 349 -37.65 -88.25 66.08
N LEU A 350 -37.89 -89.54 66.36
CA LEU A 350 -36.88 -90.59 66.19
C LEU A 350 -36.51 -90.78 64.72
N GLN A 351 -37.47 -90.69 63.80
CA GLN A 351 -37.22 -90.72 62.36
C GLN A 351 -36.43 -89.49 61.90
N LYS A 352 -36.75 -88.27 62.38
CA LYS A 352 -36.01 -87.05 62.07
C LYS A 352 -34.56 -87.14 62.57
N ILE A 353 -34.33 -87.60 63.80
CA ILE A 353 -32.98 -87.83 64.35
C ILE A 353 -32.21 -88.88 63.51
N LEU A 354 -32.88 -89.95 63.07
CA LEU A 354 -32.30 -90.94 62.16
C LEU A 354 -31.89 -90.33 60.82
N LYS A 355 -32.70 -89.44 60.23
CA LYS A 355 -32.38 -88.73 58.99
C LYS A 355 -31.20 -87.77 59.16
N ILE A 356 -31.10 -87.07 60.30
CA ILE A 356 -29.94 -86.23 60.65
C ILE A 356 -28.67 -87.10 60.74
N LYS A 357 -28.73 -88.22 61.46
CA LYS A 357 -27.61 -89.16 61.62
C LYS A 357 -27.16 -89.79 60.29
N ARG A 358 -28.08 -90.00 59.34
CA ARG A 358 -27.80 -90.47 57.99
C ARG A 358 -27.20 -89.38 57.07
N GLY A 359 -27.23 -88.11 57.50
CA GLY A 359 -26.71 -86.98 56.73
C GLY A 359 -27.67 -86.45 55.68
N GLU A 360 -28.96 -86.80 55.74
CA GLU A 360 -29.99 -86.32 54.82
C GLU A 360 -30.36 -84.83 55.08
N LEU A 361 -29.95 -84.28 56.23
CA LEU A 361 -30.06 -82.86 56.59
C LEU A 361 -28.66 -82.28 56.89
N PRO A 362 -27.92 -81.79 55.87
CA PRO A 362 -26.52 -81.38 56.00
C PRO A 362 -26.31 -80.22 56.99
N ALA A 363 -27.25 -79.28 57.06
CA ALA A 363 -27.17 -78.09 57.92
C ALA A 363 -27.13 -78.44 59.42
N LEU A 364 -27.72 -79.58 59.81
CA LEU A 364 -27.93 -79.96 61.20
C LEU A 364 -26.90 -81.00 61.68
N LYS A 365 -26.09 -81.55 60.77
CA LYS A 365 -25.02 -82.52 61.08
C LYS A 365 -23.98 -82.01 62.08
N PRO A 366 -23.53 -80.73 62.06
CA PRO A 366 -22.60 -80.22 63.07
C PRO A 366 -23.18 -80.22 64.50
N LEU A 367 -24.51 -80.13 64.63
CA LEU A 367 -25.21 -80.12 65.91
C LEU A 367 -25.58 -81.54 66.39
N GLU A 368 -25.36 -82.57 65.58
CA GLU A 368 -25.66 -83.97 65.89
C GLU A 368 -25.16 -84.42 67.28
N PRO A 369 -23.91 -84.14 67.71
CA PRO A 369 -23.43 -84.60 69.01
C PRO A 369 -24.21 -83.96 70.17
N HIS A 370 -24.55 -82.68 70.04
CA HIS A 370 -25.28 -81.93 71.07
C HIS A 370 -26.74 -82.37 71.14
N LEU A 371 -27.39 -82.56 69.99
CA LEU A 371 -28.76 -83.06 69.92
C LEU A 371 -28.87 -84.47 70.51
N ILE A 372 -27.96 -85.38 70.13
CA ILE A 372 -27.93 -86.74 70.68
C ILE A 372 -27.63 -86.73 72.18
N ASN A 373 -26.68 -85.93 72.65
CA ASN A 373 -26.35 -85.86 74.07
C ASN A 373 -27.50 -85.27 74.89
N ARG A 374 -28.18 -84.23 74.40
CA ARG A 374 -29.34 -83.65 75.09
C ARG A 374 -30.54 -84.61 75.11
N VAL A 375 -30.81 -85.34 74.03
CA VAL A 375 -31.83 -86.40 74.01
C VAL A 375 -31.46 -87.51 74.99
N LYS A 376 -30.19 -87.93 75.02
CA LYS A 376 -29.69 -88.90 76.01
C LYS A 376 -29.82 -88.38 77.43
N GLU A 377 -29.46 -87.13 77.72
CA GLU A 377 -29.60 -86.51 79.04
C GLU A 377 -31.07 -86.37 79.45
N SER A 378 -31.96 -86.04 78.51
CA SER A 378 -33.41 -85.99 78.77
C SER A 378 -33.95 -87.39 79.06
N LEU A 379 -33.58 -88.39 78.27
CA LEU A 379 -33.92 -89.79 78.54
C LEU A 379 -33.32 -90.29 79.86
N VAL A 380 -32.06 -89.98 80.15
CA VAL A 380 -31.38 -90.37 81.38
C VAL A 380 -31.99 -89.68 82.59
N SER A 381 -32.33 -88.40 82.52
CA SER A 381 -32.98 -87.68 83.63
C SER A 381 -34.39 -88.21 83.91
N LEU A 382 -35.13 -88.62 82.88
CA LEU A 382 -36.46 -89.25 83.01
C LEU A 382 -36.38 -90.69 83.53
N VAL A 383 -35.38 -91.47 83.09
CA VAL A 383 -35.28 -92.93 83.35
C VAL A 383 -34.42 -93.26 84.60
N ALA A 384 -33.38 -92.48 84.92
CA ALA A 384 -32.45 -92.74 86.03
C ALA A 384 -33.10 -92.86 87.44
N PRO A 385 -34.18 -92.15 87.79
CA PRO A 385 -34.86 -92.35 89.06
C PRO A 385 -35.44 -93.77 89.22
N HIS A 386 -35.72 -94.46 88.10
CA HIS A 386 -36.42 -95.74 88.05
C HIS A 386 -35.47 -96.95 87.92
N LEU A 387 -34.16 -96.74 87.73
CA LEU A 387 -33.16 -97.81 87.48
C LEU A 387 -32.09 -97.98 88.59
N LYS A 388 -32.13 -97.20 89.68
CA LYS A 388 -31.06 -97.12 90.71
C LYS A 388 -30.82 -98.38 91.56
N GLY A 389 -31.52 -99.49 91.31
CA GLY A 389 -31.45 -100.72 92.12
C GLY A 389 -30.77 -101.93 91.45
N GLU A 390 -30.41 -101.84 90.17
CA GLU A 390 -29.91 -102.98 89.40
C GLU A 390 -28.59 -102.61 88.71
N PHE A 391 -27.48 -103.33 89.01
CA PHE A 391 -26.27 -103.58 88.19
C PHE A 391 -24.84 -103.26 88.73
N VAL A 392 -24.06 -104.37 88.73
CA VAL A 392 -22.61 -104.71 88.61
C VAL A 392 -21.56 -104.30 89.68
N PRO A 393 -20.83 -105.28 90.29
CA PRO A 393 -19.76 -105.07 91.27
C PRO A 393 -18.47 -104.38 90.76
N ARG A 394 -17.87 -103.58 91.66
CA ARG A 394 -16.66 -102.74 91.50
C ARG A 394 -15.44 -103.39 90.82
N LYS A 395 -15.27 -104.72 90.93
CA LYS A 395 -14.11 -105.44 90.35
C LYS A 395 -14.09 -105.46 88.81
N MET A 396 -15.25 -105.57 88.16
CA MET A 396 -15.30 -105.55 86.69
C MET A 396 -15.01 -104.14 86.15
N PHE A 397 -15.34 -103.11 86.92
CA PHE A 397 -15.04 -101.72 86.58
C PHE A 397 -13.53 -101.45 86.57
N GLU A 398 -12.81 -101.89 87.62
CA GLU A 398 -11.34 -101.72 87.70
C GLU A 398 -10.57 -102.48 86.60
N GLN A 399 -11.13 -103.57 86.08
CA GLN A 399 -10.54 -104.33 84.99
C GLN A 399 -10.72 -103.60 83.65
N LEU A 400 -11.93 -103.08 83.39
CA LEU A 400 -12.22 -102.25 82.23
C LEU A 400 -11.41 -100.95 82.24
N GLU A 401 -11.21 -100.33 83.40
CA GLU A 401 -10.43 -99.09 83.53
C GLU A 401 -8.95 -99.29 83.17
N ARG A 402 -8.36 -100.44 83.52
CA ARG A 402 -6.99 -100.80 83.12
C ARG A 402 -6.87 -101.04 81.62
N GLU A 403 -7.86 -101.72 81.02
CA GLU A 403 -7.90 -101.97 79.58
C GLU A 403 -7.96 -100.65 78.80
N VAL A 404 -8.80 -99.71 79.25
CA VAL A 404 -8.97 -98.40 78.62
C VAL A 404 -7.73 -97.53 78.74
N ARG A 405 -7.03 -97.54 79.89
CA ARG A 405 -5.74 -96.83 80.03
C ARG A 405 -4.70 -97.32 79.03
N ARG A 406 -4.54 -98.64 78.90
CA ARG A 406 -3.58 -99.23 77.98
C ARG A 406 -3.86 -98.86 76.52
N LEU A 407 -5.14 -98.85 76.13
CA LEU A 407 -5.54 -98.46 74.78
C LEU A 407 -5.32 -96.96 74.50
N ASN A 408 -5.49 -96.09 75.51
CA ASN A 408 -5.22 -94.66 75.36
C ASN A 408 -3.71 -94.36 75.20
N GLU A 409 -2.86 -95.02 75.99
CA GLU A 409 -1.40 -94.89 75.86
C GLU A 409 -0.93 -95.33 74.45
N GLN A 410 -1.52 -96.40 73.91
CA GLN A 410 -1.24 -96.84 72.53
C GLN A 410 -1.72 -95.83 71.47
N ARG A 411 -2.83 -95.13 71.72
CA ARG A 411 -3.36 -94.13 70.79
C ARG A 411 -2.48 -92.89 70.73
N GLU A 412 -2.01 -92.40 71.89
CA GLU A 412 -1.13 -91.22 71.96
C GLU A 412 0.21 -91.47 71.23
N ALA A 413 0.81 -92.67 71.40
CA ALA A 413 2.04 -93.03 70.69
C ALA A 413 1.87 -93.00 69.16
N LEU A 414 0.75 -93.51 68.66
CA LEU A 414 0.45 -93.51 67.22
C LEU A 414 0.15 -92.10 66.67
N GLU A 415 -0.44 -91.21 67.48
CA GLU A 415 -0.69 -89.81 67.11
C GLU A 415 0.61 -89.00 66.98
N GLU A 416 1.61 -89.25 67.84
CA GLU A 416 2.94 -88.64 67.73
C GLU A 416 3.69 -89.09 66.47
N GLU A 417 3.65 -90.38 66.13
CA GLU A 417 4.25 -90.91 64.90
C GLU A 417 3.62 -90.26 63.65
N LEU A 418 2.30 -90.11 63.62
CA LEU A 418 1.58 -89.44 62.53
C LEU A 418 1.98 -87.96 62.35
N ASN A 419 2.19 -87.24 63.44
CA ASN A 419 2.60 -85.84 63.40
C ASN A 419 4.05 -85.67 62.90
N SER A 420 4.93 -86.62 63.21
CA SER A 420 6.31 -86.62 62.69
C SER A 420 6.36 -86.81 61.17
N LEU A 421 5.51 -87.70 60.64
CA LEU A 421 5.41 -87.99 59.20
C LEU A 421 4.84 -86.80 58.42
N LYS A 422 3.87 -86.06 58.98
CA LYS A 422 3.33 -84.85 58.34
C LYS A 422 4.37 -83.75 58.16
N ARG A 423 5.22 -83.51 59.16
CA ARG A 423 6.31 -82.51 59.06
C ARG A 423 7.31 -82.82 57.94
N LEU A 424 7.67 -84.09 57.76
CA LEU A 424 8.58 -84.53 56.70
C LEU A 424 7.99 -84.37 55.28
N VAL A 425 6.66 -84.34 55.15
CA VAL A 425 5.97 -84.12 53.87
C VAL A 425 5.89 -82.63 53.55
N GLU A 426 5.68 -81.77 54.55
CA GLU A 426 5.68 -80.31 54.37
C GLU A 426 7.07 -79.76 53.98
N GLU A 427 8.14 -80.27 54.57
CA GLU A 427 9.52 -79.85 54.22
C GLU A 427 9.94 -80.25 52.79
N LYS A 428 9.31 -81.28 52.19
CA LYS A 428 9.59 -81.73 50.82
C LYS A 428 8.79 -81.01 49.73
N ALA A 429 7.78 -80.20 50.08
CA ALA A 429 6.94 -79.50 49.10
C ALA A 429 7.56 -78.21 48.53
N VAL A 430 8.63 -77.68 49.13
CA VAL A 430 9.19 -76.34 48.80
C VAL A 430 10.22 -76.35 47.65
N GLN A 431 10.58 -77.50 47.08
CA GLN A 431 11.58 -77.58 46.00
C GLN A 431 11.02 -78.23 44.73
N GLN A 432 10.50 -77.42 43.79
CA GLN A 432 10.34 -77.82 42.38
C GLN A 432 11.08 -76.85 41.44
N PRO A 433 11.71 -77.32 40.35
CA PRO A 433 12.45 -76.50 39.39
C PRO A 433 11.55 -75.73 38.41
N LYS A 434 11.93 -74.48 38.09
CA LYS A 434 11.22 -73.58 37.15
C LYS A 434 11.41 -74.01 35.68
N LYS A 435 10.35 -74.00 34.87
CA LYS A 435 10.38 -74.39 33.44
C LYS A 435 11.21 -73.40 32.59
N PRO A 436 11.91 -73.85 31.52
CA PRO A 436 12.62 -72.97 30.59
C PRO A 436 11.66 -72.08 29.78
N LEU A 437 12.06 -70.84 29.48
CA LEU A 437 11.23 -69.80 28.83
C LEU A 437 11.95 -69.22 27.60
N LEU A 438 11.23 -68.98 26.49
CA LEU A 438 11.75 -68.36 25.26
C LEU A 438 10.91 -67.13 24.93
N GLU A 439 11.55 -65.98 24.74
CA GLU A 439 10.91 -64.67 24.54
C GLU A 439 11.57 -63.93 23.36
N ALA A 440 10.81 -63.15 22.59
CA ALA A 440 11.35 -62.21 21.60
C ALA A 440 11.31 -60.79 22.16
N LEU A 441 12.34 -60.00 21.93
CA LEU A 441 12.43 -58.61 22.41
C LEU A 441 12.53 -57.66 21.21
N SER A 442 11.73 -56.59 21.21
CA SER A 442 11.84 -55.50 20.24
C SER A 442 13.12 -54.66 20.46
N PRO A 443 13.55 -53.82 19.50
CA PRO A 443 14.67 -52.91 19.71
C PRO A 443 14.48 -51.91 20.87
N GLU A 444 13.24 -51.60 21.29
CA GLU A 444 12.94 -50.82 22.50
C GLU A 444 12.91 -51.64 23.81
N GLY A 445 13.09 -52.97 23.75
CA GLY A 445 13.19 -53.85 24.91
C GLY A 445 11.87 -54.45 25.41
N GLU A 446 10.79 -54.33 24.64
CA GLU A 446 9.48 -54.90 24.99
C GLU A 446 9.36 -56.37 24.54
N ALA A 447 8.71 -57.20 25.37
CA ALA A 447 8.51 -58.62 25.10
C ALA A 447 7.41 -58.83 24.05
N VAL A 448 7.81 -59.27 22.87
CA VAL A 448 6.91 -59.63 21.76
C VAL A 448 6.46 -61.08 21.95
N ALA A 449 5.15 -61.28 22.08
CA ALA A 449 4.55 -62.59 22.26
C ALA A 449 4.72 -63.43 20.98
N LEU A 450 5.35 -64.60 21.12
CA LEU A 450 5.54 -65.58 20.05
C LEU A 450 4.25 -66.37 19.83
N LYS A 451 3.62 -66.22 18.67
CA LYS A 451 2.26 -66.71 18.41
C LYS A 451 2.20 -68.15 17.92
N THR A 452 3.28 -68.69 17.35
CA THR A 452 3.28 -70.03 16.71
C THR A 452 4.18 -71.08 17.40
N LEU A 453 4.43 -70.94 18.71
CA LEU A 453 5.27 -71.88 19.49
C LEU A 453 4.78 -73.34 19.47
N ASP A 454 3.48 -73.55 19.27
CA ASP A 454 2.80 -74.85 19.20
C ASP A 454 2.94 -75.54 17.83
N ARG A 455 3.17 -74.77 16.76
CA ARG A 455 3.28 -75.26 15.36
C ARG A 455 4.72 -75.29 14.82
N GLY A 456 5.68 -74.92 15.67
CA GLY A 456 7.09 -74.75 15.34
C GLY A 456 7.96 -76.03 15.36
N LYS A 457 9.14 -75.98 14.73
CA LYS A 457 10.13 -77.08 14.78
C LYS A 457 10.82 -77.11 16.15
N LYS A 458 11.09 -78.32 16.68
CA LYS A 458 11.77 -78.51 17.98
C LYS A 458 13.27 -78.47 17.82
N PHE A 459 13.94 -77.60 18.57
CA PHE A 459 15.39 -77.49 18.61
C PHE A 459 15.94 -77.85 19.99
N ARG A 460 17.07 -78.56 20.00
CA ARG A 460 17.82 -78.83 21.22
C ARG A 460 18.81 -77.69 21.46
N ILE A 461 18.60 -76.94 22.54
CA ILE A 461 19.51 -75.87 22.96
C ILE A 461 20.28 -76.34 24.19
N ARG A 462 21.61 -76.29 24.11
CA ARG A 462 22.51 -76.54 25.24
C ARG A 462 22.85 -75.21 25.91
N CYS A 463 22.61 -75.09 27.21
CA CYS A 463 22.94 -73.89 27.97
C CYS A 463 24.48 -73.75 28.07
N PRO A 464 25.07 -72.63 27.65
CA PRO A 464 26.52 -72.41 27.75
C PRO A 464 27.00 -72.22 29.19
N SER A 465 26.11 -71.86 30.14
CA SER A 465 26.50 -71.61 31.55
C SER A 465 26.43 -72.83 32.46
N CYS A 466 25.56 -73.82 32.20
CA CYS A 466 25.42 -75.00 33.07
C CYS A 466 25.42 -76.34 32.33
N GLY A 467 25.60 -76.34 31.00
CA GLY A 467 25.67 -77.54 30.17
C GLY A 467 24.34 -78.29 29.98
N ALA A 468 23.28 -77.92 30.71
CA ALA A 468 21.96 -78.54 30.61
C ALA A 468 21.36 -78.35 29.21
N SER A 469 20.83 -79.42 28.64
CA SER A 469 20.24 -79.44 27.30
C SER A 469 18.72 -79.49 27.39
N PHE A 470 18.05 -78.52 26.79
CA PHE A 470 16.59 -78.43 26.75
C PHE A 470 16.10 -78.51 25.30
N ILE A 471 14.99 -79.22 25.08
CA ILE A 471 14.31 -79.25 23.79
C ILE A 471 13.18 -78.23 23.86
N ILE A 472 13.23 -77.22 22.99
CA ILE A 472 12.21 -76.18 22.92
C ILE A 472 11.67 -76.06 21.50
N SER A 473 10.40 -75.72 21.38
CA SER A 473 9.77 -75.39 20.10
C SER A 473 10.11 -73.95 19.72
N ILE A 474 10.55 -73.74 18.48
CA ILE A 474 10.84 -72.41 17.93
C ILE A 474 9.73 -72.07 16.92
N PRO A 475 9.24 -70.82 16.85
CA PRO A 475 8.20 -70.37 15.91
C PRO A 475 8.46 -70.73 14.43
N VAL A 476 7.41 -70.69 13.60
CA VAL A 476 7.51 -71.00 12.16
C VAL A 476 8.37 -69.99 11.39
N LYS A 477 8.84 -70.37 10.19
CA LYS A 477 9.79 -69.58 9.38
C LYS A 477 9.30 -68.16 9.09
N GLU A 478 8.03 -68.03 8.73
CA GLU A 478 7.38 -66.75 8.42
C GLU A 478 7.44 -65.78 9.61
N GLU A 479 7.19 -66.27 10.83
CA GLU A 479 7.24 -65.44 12.05
C GLU A 479 8.69 -65.07 12.43
N LEU A 480 9.68 -65.92 12.12
CA LEU A 480 11.10 -65.60 12.34
C LEU A 480 11.63 -64.58 11.31
N GLU A 481 11.17 -64.64 10.05
CA GLU A 481 11.49 -63.65 9.01
C GLU A 481 10.85 -62.28 9.33
N GLU A 482 9.63 -62.27 9.87
CA GLU A 482 8.99 -61.06 10.37
C GLU A 482 9.74 -60.45 11.57
N LEU A 483 10.17 -61.27 12.53
CA LEU A 483 10.94 -60.80 13.69
C LEU A 483 12.33 -60.29 13.28
N SER A 484 12.95 -60.91 12.27
CA SER A 484 14.22 -60.44 11.69
C SER A 484 14.05 -59.12 10.96
N SER A 485 12.96 -58.93 10.20
CA SER A 485 12.65 -57.68 9.50
C SER A 485 12.36 -56.52 10.45
N LYS A 486 11.93 -56.83 11.68
CA LYS A 486 11.64 -55.88 12.76
C LYS A 486 12.81 -55.68 13.74
N ASN A 487 14.02 -56.16 13.43
CA ASN A 487 15.23 -56.05 14.26
C ASN A 487 15.06 -56.58 15.71
N CYS A 488 14.19 -57.57 15.91
CA CYS A 488 13.94 -58.15 17.23
C CYS A 488 15.02 -59.17 17.62
N GLN A 489 15.30 -59.36 18.90
CA GLN A 489 16.29 -60.34 19.40
C GLN A 489 15.60 -61.44 20.21
N LEU A 490 15.85 -62.71 19.88
CA LEU A 490 15.34 -63.84 20.66
C LEU A 490 16.20 -64.05 21.90
N ARG A 491 15.56 -64.23 23.06
CA ARG A 491 16.19 -64.50 24.35
C ARG A 491 15.68 -65.82 24.92
N PHE A 492 16.60 -66.71 25.28
CA PHE A 492 16.28 -67.97 25.94
C PHE A 492 16.74 -67.97 27.38
N THR A 493 15.87 -68.38 28.29
CA THR A 493 16.13 -68.49 29.73
C THR A 493 16.19 -69.96 30.14
N CYS A 494 17.34 -70.37 30.68
CA CYS A 494 17.59 -71.74 31.09
C CYS A 494 16.79 -72.13 32.34
N GLY A 495 15.96 -73.19 32.25
CA GLY A 495 15.19 -73.71 33.40
C GLY A 495 16.04 -74.36 34.50
N GLY A 496 17.30 -74.71 34.20
CA GLY A 496 18.22 -75.29 35.17
C GLY A 496 18.94 -74.27 36.05
N CYS A 497 19.41 -73.16 35.47
CA CYS A 497 20.24 -72.16 36.19
C CYS A 497 19.68 -70.74 36.17
N GLY A 498 18.54 -70.50 35.50
CA GLY A 498 17.85 -69.21 35.47
C GLY A 498 18.50 -68.10 34.65
N LYS A 499 19.65 -68.35 33.99
CA LYS A 499 20.34 -67.34 33.17
C LYS A 499 19.75 -67.24 31.76
N SER A 500 19.60 -66.01 31.27
CA SER A 500 19.09 -65.70 29.94
C SER A 500 20.21 -65.32 28.97
N PHE A 501 20.16 -65.81 27.73
CA PHE A 501 21.13 -65.46 26.69
C PHE A 501 20.44 -65.25 25.33
N PRO A 502 20.97 -64.33 24.50
CA PRO A 502 20.40 -64.06 23.18
C PRO A 502 20.74 -65.18 22.19
N ILE A 503 19.79 -65.51 21.32
CA ILE A 503 19.96 -66.43 20.19
C ILE A 503 19.89 -65.61 18.90
N SER A 504 20.87 -65.79 18.01
CA SER A 504 20.88 -65.11 16.71
C SER A 504 19.80 -65.69 15.78
N LEU A 505 18.92 -64.80 15.30
CA LEU A 505 17.83 -65.13 14.36
C LEU A 505 18.37 -65.61 13.00
N GLU A 506 19.45 -65.00 12.48
CA GLU A 506 20.07 -65.38 11.20
C GLU A 506 20.60 -66.83 11.22
N ALA A 507 21.18 -67.25 12.35
CA ALA A 507 21.69 -68.61 12.52
C ALA A 507 20.57 -69.66 12.64
N LEU A 508 19.40 -69.27 13.17
CA LEU A 508 18.23 -70.12 13.24
C LEU A 508 17.54 -70.26 11.87
N LEU A 509 17.37 -69.16 11.14
CA LEU A 509 16.78 -69.17 9.79
C LEU A 509 17.60 -70.06 8.82
N ARG A 510 18.94 -69.93 8.83
CA ARG A 510 19.82 -70.82 8.03
C ARG A 510 19.72 -72.31 8.39
N ARG A 511 19.42 -72.64 9.65
CA ARG A 511 19.25 -74.02 10.12
C ARG A 511 17.84 -74.58 9.92
N MET A 512 16.90 -73.77 9.46
CA MET A 512 15.57 -74.24 9.07
C MET A 512 15.43 -74.53 7.57
N GLU A 513 16.34 -73.99 6.76
CA GLU A 513 16.47 -74.20 5.31
C GLU A 513 17.30 -75.44 4.94
N ALA A 514 18.08 -75.96 5.88
CA ALA A 514 18.72 -77.29 5.83
C ALA A 514 17.82 -78.35 6.46
#